data_AF-A0A139DDW5-F1
#
_entry.id   AF-A0A139DDW5-F1
#
_cell.length_a   1.000
_cell.length_b   1.000
_cell.length_c   1.000
_cell.angle_alpha   90.00
_cell.angle_beta   90.00
_cell.angle_gamma   90.00
#
_symmetry.space_group_name_H-M   'P 1'
#
loop_
_entity.id
_entity.type
_entity.pdbx_description
1 polymer ?
#
loop_
_entity_poly.entity_id
_entity_poly.type
_entity_poly.pdbx_seq_one_letter_code
_entity_poly.pdbx_strand_id
1 'polypeptide(L)'
;VIMLAATRSFLRGNLNVSFFKRSLSSETVLKALATATIGMAVVFLGVISLSILVEDEFLDIAFEVVSAFGTVGLSRGTTGELGTAGQLVIMAIMLIGRLGPLTLGYTLTVRRKSRVRYAKTEFPVG
;
A
#
# COMPACT_ATOMS: atom_id res chain seq x y z
N VAL A 1 -2.73 8.75 -8.19
CA VAL A 1 -3.56 9.41 -9.23
C VAL A 1 -4.82 8.62 -9.59
N ILE A 2 -4.72 7.33 -9.94
CA ILE A 2 -5.87 6.49 -10.32
C ILE A 2 -6.95 6.46 -9.22
N MET A 3 -6.54 6.24 -7.96
CA MET A 3 -7.46 6.28 -6.82
C MET A 3 -8.18 7.63 -6.67
N LEU A 4 -7.45 8.75 -6.78
CA LEU A 4 -8.05 10.10 -6.72
C LEU A 4 -9.06 10.34 -7.84
N ALA A 5 -8.74 9.87 -9.06
CA ALA A 5 -9.66 9.93 -10.19
C ALA A 5 -10.91 9.08 -9.95
N ALA A 6 -10.75 7.87 -9.40
CA ALA A 6 -11.86 6.99 -9.05
C ALA A 6 -12.76 7.63 -7.98
N THR A 7 -12.19 8.16 -6.89
CA THR A 7 -12.94 8.87 -5.85
C THR A 7 -13.68 10.08 -6.42
N ARG A 8 -13.03 10.91 -7.25
CA ARG A 8 -13.68 12.07 -7.88
C ARG A 8 -14.83 11.67 -8.81
N SER A 9 -14.67 10.58 -9.57
CA SER A 9 -15.73 10.09 -10.47
C SER A 9 -16.91 9.55 -9.68
N PHE A 10 -16.65 8.83 -8.58
CA PHE A 10 -17.66 8.32 -7.67
C PHE A 10 -18.46 9.46 -7.01
N LEU A 11 -17.79 10.50 -6.48
CA LEU A 11 -18.45 11.68 -5.93
C LEU A 11 -19.28 12.46 -6.97
N ARG A 12 -18.99 12.30 -8.27
CA ARG A 12 -19.75 12.89 -9.37
C ARG A 12 -20.89 12.00 -9.88
N GLY A 13 -21.12 10.82 -9.28
CA GLY A 13 -22.14 9.87 -9.72
C GLY A 13 -21.80 9.11 -11.01
N ASN A 14 -20.58 9.24 -11.53
CA ASN A 14 -20.16 8.58 -12.76
C ASN A 14 -19.59 7.21 -12.45
N LEU A 15 -20.34 6.16 -12.84
CA LEU A 15 -19.94 4.75 -12.71
C LEU A 15 -18.66 4.40 -13.51
N ASN A 16 -18.37 5.17 -14.56
CA ASN A 16 -17.19 4.98 -15.40
C ASN A 16 -16.11 6.00 -15.01
N VAL A 17 -15.04 5.51 -14.38
CA VAL A 17 -13.86 6.33 -14.07
C VAL A 17 -13.16 6.68 -15.37
N SER A 18 -13.25 7.95 -15.78
CA SER A 18 -12.57 8.47 -16.95
C SER A 18 -11.46 9.43 -16.55
N PHE A 19 -10.30 9.28 -17.18
CA PHE A 19 -9.14 10.14 -16.99
C PHE A 19 -8.59 10.52 -18.36
N PHE A 20 -8.36 11.82 -18.62
CA PHE A 20 -7.82 12.29 -19.91
C PHE A 20 -8.64 11.86 -21.16
N LYS A 21 -9.98 11.81 -21.06
CA LYS A 21 -10.90 11.30 -22.10
C LYS A 21 -10.71 9.80 -22.44
N ARG A 22 -10.03 9.02 -21.59
CA ARG A 22 -9.95 7.55 -21.68
C ARG A 22 -10.63 6.92 -20.46
N SER A 23 -11.42 5.87 -20.70
CA SER A 23 -12.03 5.08 -19.62
C SER A 23 -10.99 4.16 -18.99
N LEU A 24 -10.89 4.18 -17.66
CA LEU A 24 -10.09 3.22 -16.92
C LEU A 24 -10.86 1.91 -16.76
N SER A 25 -10.19 0.78 -16.93
CA SER A 25 -10.82 -0.51 -16.66
C SER A 25 -11.00 -0.70 -15.16
N SER A 26 -12.06 -1.40 -14.76
CA SER A 26 -12.29 -1.76 -13.36
C SER A 26 -11.14 -2.57 -12.77
N GLU A 27 -10.42 -3.35 -13.59
CA GLU A 27 -9.23 -4.09 -13.19
C GLU A 27 -8.09 -3.16 -12.75
N THR A 28 -7.88 -2.04 -13.46
CA THR A 28 -6.88 -1.04 -13.10
C THR A 28 -7.22 -0.33 -11.78
N VAL A 29 -8.51 -0.02 -11.56
CA VAL A 29 -8.97 0.58 -10.29
C VAL A 29 -8.78 -0.40 -9.13
N LEU A 30 -9.14 -1.68 -9.32
CA LEU A 30 -8.99 -2.72 -8.30
C LEU A 30 -7.50 -2.96 -7.97
N LYS A 31 -6.62 -2.98 -8.98
CA LYS A 31 -5.17 -3.05 -8.77
C LYS A 31 -4.65 -1.87 -7.96
N ALA A 32 -5.07 -0.64 -8.30
CA ALA A 32 -4.66 0.56 -7.58
C ALA A 32 -5.14 0.53 -6.12
N LEU A 33 -6.38 0.09 -5.87
CA LEU A 33 -6.91 -0.10 -4.53
C LEU A 33 -6.10 -1.14 -3.75
N ALA A 34 -5.89 -2.32 -4.32
CA ALA A 34 -5.10 -3.38 -3.68
C ALA A 34 -3.68 -2.91 -3.33
N THR A 35 -3.02 -2.16 -4.23
CA THR A 35 -1.68 -1.60 -3.94
C THR A 35 -1.72 -0.66 -2.76
N ALA A 36 -2.70 0.25 -2.72
CA ALA A 36 -2.84 1.24 -1.66
C ALA A 36 -3.12 0.57 -0.31
N THR A 37 -4.04 -0.41 -0.28
CA THR A 37 -4.38 -1.14 0.94
C THR A 37 -3.19 -1.95 1.47
N ILE A 38 -2.48 -2.68 0.61
CA ILE A 38 -1.30 -3.45 1.04
C ILE A 38 -0.18 -2.51 1.51
N GLY A 39 0.08 -1.41 0.77
CA GLY A 39 1.08 -0.43 1.18
C GLY A 39 0.79 0.19 2.53
N MET A 40 -0.46 0.58 2.79
CA MET A 40 -0.90 1.09 4.08
C MET A 40 -0.68 0.06 5.20
N ALA A 41 -1.03 -1.21 4.96
CA ALA A 41 -0.84 -2.27 5.94
C ALA A 41 0.64 -2.52 6.26
N VAL A 42 1.52 -2.52 5.24
CA VAL A 42 2.98 -2.68 5.43
C VAL A 42 3.55 -1.53 6.23
N VAL A 43 3.22 -0.28 5.90
CA VAL A 43 3.67 0.90 6.64
C VAL A 43 3.19 0.82 8.10
N PHE A 44 1.91 0.51 8.32
CA PHE A 44 1.35 0.42 9.66
C PHE A 44 2.05 -0.66 10.51
N LEU A 45 2.26 -1.85 9.95
CA LEU A 45 3.00 -2.93 10.63
C LEU A 45 4.48 -2.57 10.86
N GLY A 46 5.10 -1.85 9.93
CA GLY A 46 6.47 -1.38 10.05
C GLY A 46 6.64 -0.39 11.19
N VAL A 47 5.72 0.57 11.33
CA VAL A 47 5.71 1.54 12.44
C VAL A 47 5.57 0.83 13.77
N ILE A 48 4.58 -0.07 13.92
CA ILE A 48 4.39 -0.84 15.15
C ILE A 48 5.65 -1.66 15.48
N SER A 49 6.23 -2.33 14.49
CA SER A 49 7.41 -3.17 14.70
C SER A 49 8.62 -2.36 15.16
N LEU A 50 8.89 -1.20 14.55
CA LEU A 50 9.98 -0.33 14.96
C LEU A 50 9.73 0.36 16.30
N SER A 51 8.50 0.77 16.61
CA SER A 51 8.15 1.34 17.92
C SER A 51 8.36 0.38 19.08
N ILE A 52 8.41 -0.94 18.84
CA ILE A 52 8.73 -1.94 19.86
C ILE A 52 10.25 -2.18 19.95
N LEU A 53 10.96 -2.03 18.84
CA LEU A 53 12.39 -2.33 18.73
C LEU A 53 13.30 -1.15 19.10
N VAL A 54 12.80 0.08 18.96
CA VAL A 54 13.56 1.32 19.14
C VAL A 54 12.77 2.28 20.00
N GLU A 55 13.42 2.79 21.04
CA GLU A 55 12.90 3.88 21.86
C GLU A 55 13.24 5.22 21.20
N ASP A 56 12.33 5.72 20.37
CA ASP A 56 12.44 7.04 19.75
C ASP A 56 11.05 7.69 19.62
N GLU A 57 11.00 8.96 19.23
CA GLU A 57 9.75 9.70 19.05
C GLU A 57 8.91 9.06 17.94
N PHE A 58 7.62 8.85 18.21
CA PHE A 58 6.69 8.18 17.27
C PHE A 58 6.70 8.84 15.89
N LEU A 59 6.78 10.17 15.83
CA LEU A 59 6.83 10.90 14.57
C LEU A 59 8.07 10.56 13.73
N ASP A 60 9.22 10.37 14.37
CA ASP A 60 10.47 10.05 13.70
C ASP A 60 10.44 8.62 13.18
N ILE A 61 9.98 7.66 14.00
CA ILE A 61 9.75 6.27 13.58
C ILE A 61 8.76 6.21 12.40
N ALA A 62 7.63 6.92 12.49
CA ALA A 62 6.64 6.95 11.41
C ALA A 62 7.22 7.54 10.12
N PHE A 63 8.07 8.57 10.23
CA PHE A 63 8.73 9.18 9.08
C PHE A 63 9.75 8.24 8.44
N GLU A 64 10.57 7.54 9.24
CA GLU A 64 11.53 6.55 8.77
C GLU A 64 10.82 5.43 7.98
N VAL A 65 9.74 4.87 8.53
CA VAL A 65 9.00 3.78 7.87
C VAL A 65 8.35 4.25 6.57
N VAL A 66 7.73 5.43 6.56
CA VAL A 66 7.11 5.99 5.35
C VAL A 66 8.18 6.32 4.30
N SER A 67 9.32 6.89 4.70
CA SER A 67 10.45 7.18 3.82
C SER A 67 11.06 5.90 3.24
N ALA A 68 11.24 4.86 4.06
CA ALA A 68 11.74 3.56 3.64
C ALA A 68 10.79 2.88 2.65
N PHE A 69 9.48 2.84 2.94
CA PHE A 69 8.48 2.26 2.05
C PHE A 69 8.38 3.03 0.72
N GLY A 70 8.41 4.37 0.79
CA GLY A 70 8.43 5.21 -0.40
C GLY A 70 9.77 5.21 -1.12
N THR A 71 10.81 4.58 -0.57
CA THR A 71 12.20 4.63 -1.05
C THR A 71 12.70 6.05 -1.28
N VAL A 72 12.25 6.98 -0.44
CA VAL A 72 12.57 8.42 -0.55
C VAL A 72 14.02 8.68 -0.12
N GLY A 73 14.52 7.91 0.84
CA GLY A 73 15.92 7.99 1.30
C GLY A 73 16.21 9.17 2.23
N LEU A 74 15.16 9.85 2.72
CA LEU A 74 15.28 10.88 3.76
C LEU A 74 15.19 10.25 5.14
N SER A 75 15.94 10.78 6.09
CA SER A 75 15.95 10.36 7.48
C SER A 75 15.90 11.58 8.39
N ARG A 76 15.30 11.43 9.58
CA ARG A 76 15.36 12.45 10.65
C ARG A 76 16.52 12.25 11.62
N GLY A 77 17.41 11.30 11.37
CA GLY A 77 18.59 11.00 12.18
C GLY A 77 18.48 9.69 12.96
N THR A 78 17.28 9.14 13.10
CA THR A 78 17.01 7.86 13.79
C THR A 78 17.68 6.66 13.11
N THR A 79 17.98 6.72 11.81
CA THR A 79 18.50 5.54 11.09
C THR A 79 19.85 5.03 11.64
N GLY A 80 20.65 5.92 12.25
CA GLY A 80 21.93 5.56 12.85
C GLY A 80 21.81 4.83 14.20
N GLU A 81 20.67 4.96 14.88
CA GLU A 81 20.40 4.38 16.20
C GLU A 81 19.46 3.17 16.16
N LEU A 82 18.93 2.86 14.97
CA LEU A 82 18.29 1.56 14.70
C LEU A 82 19.34 0.47 14.95
N GLY A 83 19.29 -0.21 16.08
CA GLY A 83 20.10 -1.41 16.31
C GLY A 83 19.89 -2.44 15.18
N THR A 84 20.69 -3.52 15.16
CA THR A 84 20.71 -4.51 14.07
C THR A 84 19.31 -5.03 13.67
N ALA A 85 18.42 -5.22 14.64
CA ALA A 85 17.04 -5.65 14.39
C ALA A 85 16.20 -4.58 13.64
N GLY A 86 16.32 -3.30 14.00
CA GLY A 86 15.61 -2.21 13.35
C GLY A 86 16.08 -1.98 11.91
N GLN A 87 17.39 -2.12 11.66
CA GLN A 87 17.95 -2.05 10.31
C GLN A 87 17.41 -3.15 9.40
N LEU A 88 17.29 -4.38 9.90
CA LEU A 88 16.71 -5.49 9.13
C LEU A 88 15.25 -5.23 8.75
N VAL A 89 14.47 -4.65 9.67
CA VAL A 89 13.07 -4.26 9.39
C VAL A 89 13.01 -3.19 8.31
N ILE A 90 13.81 -2.12 8.41
CA ILE A 90 13.86 -1.05 7.41
C ILE A 90 14.31 -1.59 6.04
N MET A 91 15.33 -2.44 5.99
CA MET A 91 15.78 -3.08 4.75
C MET A 91 14.68 -3.90 4.08
N ALA A 92 13.92 -4.67 4.85
CA ALA A 92 12.79 -5.43 4.34
C ALA A 92 11.69 -4.50 3.79
N ILE A 93 11.38 -3.41 4.50
CA ILE A 93 10.39 -2.42 4.08
C ILE A 93 10.83 -1.71 2.79
N MET A 94 12.10 -1.32 2.67
CA MET A 94 12.65 -0.74 1.43
C MET A 94 12.55 -1.69 0.24
N LEU A 95 12.84 -2.98 0.46
CA LEU A 95 12.71 -4.00 -0.58
C LEU A 95 11.25 -4.15 -1.05
N ILE A 96 10.31 -4.20 -0.11
CA ILE A 96 8.87 -4.28 -0.40
C ILE A 96 8.39 -3.03 -1.14
N GLY A 97 8.81 -1.85 -0.66
CA GLY A 97 8.50 -0.56 -1.26
C GLY A 97 8.97 -0.47 -2.71
N ARG A 98 10.21 -0.89 -2.99
CA ARG A 98 10.80 -0.84 -4.33
C ARG A 98 10.23 -1.87 -5.30
N LEU A 99 9.97 -3.10 -4.84
CA LEU A 99 9.39 -4.15 -5.68
C LEU A 99 7.92 -3.85 -6.01
N GLY A 100 7.25 -3.08 -5.16
CA GLY A 100 5.84 -2.77 -5.29
C GLY A 100 4.96 -3.87 -4.68
N PRO A 101 3.96 -3.52 -3.84
CA PRO A 101 3.11 -4.50 -3.16
C PRO A 101 2.38 -5.45 -4.10
N LEU A 102 1.97 -4.95 -5.27
CA LEU A 102 1.32 -5.77 -6.28
C LEU A 102 2.24 -6.80 -6.91
N THR A 103 3.51 -6.46 -7.16
CA THR A 103 4.46 -7.38 -7.79
C THR A 103 4.72 -8.57 -6.88
N LEU A 104 4.93 -8.31 -5.58
CA LEU A 104 5.05 -9.35 -4.56
C LEU A 104 3.78 -10.18 -4.44
N GLY A 105 2.62 -9.52 -4.40
CA GLY A 105 1.32 -10.20 -4.42
C GLY A 105 1.16 -11.10 -5.65
N TYR A 106 1.59 -10.66 -6.83
CA TYR A 106 1.52 -11.45 -8.06
C TYR A 106 2.48 -12.64 -8.07
N THR A 107 3.69 -12.52 -7.52
CA THR A 107 4.64 -13.64 -7.42
C THR A 107 4.19 -14.71 -6.42
N LEU A 108 3.49 -14.29 -5.36
CA LEU A 108 2.96 -15.19 -4.33
C LEU A 108 1.59 -15.78 -4.68
N THR A 109 0.83 -15.15 -5.59
CA THR A 109 -0.53 -15.58 -5.91
C THR A 109 -0.56 -16.62 -7.04
N VAL A 110 -1.01 -17.83 -6.71
CA VAL A 110 -1.45 -18.81 -7.72
C VAL A 110 -2.81 -18.35 -8.25
N ARG A 111 -2.86 -17.87 -9.51
CA ARG A 111 -4.13 -17.52 -10.18
C ARG A 111 -5.03 -18.75 -10.29
N ARG A 112 -5.97 -18.91 -9.35
CA ARG A 112 -7.08 -19.87 -9.49
C ARG A 112 -8.23 -19.20 -10.24
N LYS A 113 -8.42 -19.58 -11.50
CA LYS A 113 -9.68 -19.27 -12.20
C LYS A 113 -10.80 -20.11 -11.56
N SER A 114 -11.68 -19.46 -10.79
CA SER A 114 -12.91 -20.13 -10.35
C SER A 114 -13.78 -20.42 -11.58
N ARG A 115 -14.21 -21.68 -11.73
CA ARG A 115 -15.19 -22.10 -12.76
C ARG A 115 -16.64 -21.96 -12.27
N VAL A 116 -16.84 -21.58 -11.01
CA VAL A 116 -18.16 -21.46 -10.37
C VAL A 116 -18.38 -20.01 -9.95
N ARG A 117 -19.56 -19.46 -10.28
CA ARG A 117 -19.97 -18.09 -9.96
C ARG A 117 -21.12 -18.14 -8.95
N TYR A 118 -20.96 -17.45 -7.83
CA TYR A 118 -21.97 -17.35 -6.79
C TYR A 118 -23.04 -16.28 -7.12
N ALA A 119 -24.22 -16.40 -6.52
CA ALA A 119 -25.28 -15.40 -6.64
C ALA A 119 -24.80 -14.03 -6.11
N LYS A 120 -25.24 -12.94 -6.77
CA LYS A 120 -24.93 -11.59 -6.31
C LYS A 120 -25.80 -11.24 -5.10
N THR A 121 -25.17 -10.88 -4.00
CA THR A 121 -25.85 -10.32 -2.82
C THR A 121 -25.37 -8.89 -2.64
N GLU A 122 -26.30 -7.96 -2.47
CA GLU A 122 -25.99 -6.55 -2.20
C GLU A 122 -25.87 -6.37 -0.69
N PHE A 123 -24.66 -6.10 -0.21
CA PHE A 123 -24.42 -5.65 1.15
C PHE A 123 -24.36 -4.13 1.14
N PRO A 124 -25.27 -3.42 1.82
CA PRO A 124 -25.18 -1.98 1.94
C PRO A 124 -23.91 -1.63 2.72
N VAL A 125 -23.00 -0.94 2.04
CA VAL A 125 -21.90 -0.19 2.62
C VAL A 125 -22.30 1.27 2.47
N GLY A 126 -22.42 1.97 3.61
CA GLY A 126 -22.93 3.34 3.69
C GLY A 126 -22.17 4.37 2.87
#